data_AF-A0A645G2S8-F1
#
_entry.id   AF-A0A645G2S8-F1
#
_cell.length_a   1.000
_cell.length_b   1.000
_cell.length_c   1.000
_cell.angle_alpha   90.00
_cell.angle_beta   90.00
_cell.angle_gamma   90.00
#
_symmetry.space_group_name_H-M   'P 1'
#
loop_
_entity.id
_entity.type
_entity.pdbx_description
1 polymer ?
#
loop_
_entity_poly.entity_id
_entity_poly.type
_entity_poly.pdbx_seq_one_letter_code
_entity_poly.pdbx_strand_id
1 'polypeptide(L)'
;MENFVSAGHARFKPARIELWEAETSGGKSEEIRDTVSSLRLDSVLSAGFRISRGKASSLIEAGRAEVNWQECRKGDRQLSQGDCITARGFGKFTLDEVGGLSKKGRVNIVIRRYV
;
A
#
# COMPACT_ATOMS: atom_id res chain seq x y z
N MET A 1 63.03 8.20 -13.30
CA MET A 1 61.96 7.29 -12.86
C MET A 1 60.86 8.16 -12.28
N GLU A 2 59.64 8.28 -12.80
CA GLU A 2 58.89 7.57 -13.83
C GLU A 2 57.88 8.55 -14.44
N ASN A 3 57.60 8.36 -15.73
CA ASN A 3 56.56 9.06 -16.49
C ASN A 3 55.19 8.47 -16.14
N PHE A 4 54.17 9.33 -16.03
CA PHE A 4 52.80 8.92 -16.35
C PHE A 4 52.22 9.84 -17.45
N VAL A 5 51.90 9.18 -18.55
CA VAL A 5 51.44 9.70 -19.83
C VAL A 5 49.92 9.79 -19.80
N SER A 6 49.40 10.98 -20.12
CA SER A 6 48.08 11.24 -20.74
C SER A 6 46.89 10.33 -20.39
N ALA A 7 45.92 10.87 -19.65
CA ALA A 7 44.53 10.42 -19.69
C ALA A 7 43.68 11.49 -20.41
N GLY A 8 42.87 11.06 -21.38
CA GLY A 8 42.30 11.90 -22.43
C GLY A 8 41.40 13.05 -21.97
N HIS A 9 41.38 14.11 -22.79
CA HIS A 9 40.45 15.23 -22.66
C HIS A 9 39.02 14.79 -23.03
N ALA A 10 38.27 14.30 -22.04
CA ALA A 10 36.82 14.29 -22.13
C ALA A 10 36.29 15.69 -21.76
N ARG A 11 35.90 16.49 -22.75
CA ARG A 11 35.15 17.73 -22.53
C ARG A 11 33.74 17.36 -22.02
N PHE A 12 33.57 17.29 -20.71
CA PHE A 12 32.25 17.27 -20.11
C PHE A 12 31.72 18.71 -20.07
N LYS A 13 30.68 19.01 -20.85
CA LYS A 13 29.90 20.24 -20.67
C LYS A 13 28.93 19.98 -19.51
N PRO A 14 29.07 20.63 -18.35
CA PRO A 14 28.05 20.54 -17.32
C PRO A 14 26.81 21.27 -17.83
N ALA A 15 25.86 20.52 -18.39
CA ALA A 15 24.50 21.00 -18.56
C ALA A 15 23.90 21.05 -17.15
N ARG A 16 23.71 22.26 -16.62
CA ARG A 16 22.95 22.49 -15.40
C ARG A 16 21.54 22.02 -15.68
N ILE A 17 21.19 20.85 -15.15
CA ILE A 17 19.82 20.37 -15.16
C ILE A 17 19.10 21.25 -14.14
N GLU A 18 18.29 22.19 -14.64
CA GLU A 18 17.29 22.85 -13.80
C GLU A 18 16.45 21.72 -13.21
N LEU A 19 16.43 21.64 -11.87
CA LEU A 19 15.70 20.64 -11.11
C LEU A 19 14.21 20.93 -11.28
N TRP A 20 13.68 20.65 -12.47
CA TRP A 20 12.28 20.82 -12.77
C TRP A 20 11.51 19.91 -11.84
N GLU A 21 10.46 20.49 -11.26
CA GLU A 21 9.56 19.92 -10.29
C GLU A 21 9.44 18.42 -10.49
N ALA A 22 9.89 17.66 -9.48
CA ALA A 22 9.28 16.37 -9.26
C ALA A 22 7.81 16.64 -8.94
N GLU A 23 7.01 16.86 -9.97
CA GLU A 23 5.63 16.42 -9.96
C GLU A 23 5.74 14.94 -9.70
N THR A 24 5.74 14.58 -8.41
CA THR A 24 5.50 13.23 -7.97
C THR A 24 4.17 12.90 -8.61
N SER A 25 4.21 12.18 -9.74
CA SER A 25 3.05 11.65 -10.41
C SER A 25 2.25 10.98 -9.31
N GLY A 26 1.21 11.65 -8.82
CA GLY A 26 0.46 11.19 -7.68
C GLY A 26 -0.03 9.81 -8.06
N GLY A 27 0.55 8.77 -7.44
CA GLY A 27 0.28 7.39 -7.83
C GLY A 27 -1.22 7.22 -7.92
N LYS A 28 -1.70 6.65 -9.03
CA LYS A 28 -3.14 6.52 -9.25
C LYS A 28 -3.70 5.76 -8.05
N SER A 29 -4.59 6.40 -7.30
CA SER A 29 -5.23 5.77 -6.14
C SER A 29 -6.73 5.75 -6.35
N GLU A 30 -7.32 4.58 -6.20
CA GLU A 30 -8.76 4.38 -6.28
C GLU A 30 -9.35 4.39 -4.87
N GLU A 31 -10.37 5.20 -4.65
CA GLU A 31 -11.17 5.17 -3.42
C GLU A 31 -12.28 4.14 -3.55
N ILE A 32 -12.37 3.23 -2.58
CA ILE A 32 -13.40 2.19 -2.50
C ILE A 32 -14.15 2.39 -1.19
N ARG A 33 -15.46 2.61 -1.29
CA ARG A 33 -16.36 2.69 -0.14
C ARG A 33 -17.07 1.36 0.01
N ASP A 34 -16.96 0.77 1.19
CA ASP A 34 -17.59 -0.51 1.49
C ASP A 34 -18.11 -0.53 2.94
N THR A 35 -18.81 -1.59 3.31
CA THR A 35 -19.35 -1.75 4.67
C THR A 35 -19.03 -3.13 5.17
N VAL A 36 -18.21 -3.23 6.21
CA VAL A 36 -17.76 -4.49 6.79
C VAL A 36 -18.54 -4.82 8.07
N SER A 37 -18.69 -6.10 8.39
CA SER A 37 -19.30 -6.54 9.66
C SER A 37 -18.44 -6.19 10.88
N SER A 38 -17.13 -6.11 10.70
CA SER A 38 -16.14 -5.81 11.74
C SER A 38 -14.86 -5.28 11.11
N LEU A 39 -14.07 -4.54 11.88
CA LEU A 39 -12.75 -4.02 11.47
C LEU A 39 -11.64 -5.08 11.54
N ARG A 40 -11.98 -6.35 11.42
CA ARG A 40 -11.00 -7.44 11.38
C ARG A 40 -10.20 -7.39 10.09
N LEU A 41 -8.93 -7.77 10.15
CA LEU A 41 -8.05 -7.84 8.99
C LEU A 41 -8.68 -8.65 7.85
N ASP A 42 -9.24 -9.83 8.13
CA ASP A 42 -9.89 -10.65 7.09
C ASP A 42 -11.08 -9.94 6.42
N SER A 43 -11.84 -9.15 7.20
CA SER A 43 -12.98 -8.37 6.71
C SER A 43 -12.55 -7.27 5.77
N VAL A 44 -11.58 -6.47 6.22
CA VAL A 44 -11.12 -5.30 5.48
C VAL A 44 -10.30 -5.73 4.26
N LEU A 45 -9.49 -6.80 4.37
CA LEU A 45 -8.73 -7.36 3.26
C LEU A 45 -9.64 -7.84 2.12
N SER A 46 -10.74 -8.52 2.48
CA SER A 46 -11.75 -8.97 1.53
C SER A 46 -12.42 -7.79 0.80
N ALA A 47 -12.78 -6.74 1.53
CA ALA A 47 -13.37 -5.52 0.96
C ALA A 47 -12.37 -4.75 0.07
N GLY A 48 -11.14 -4.54 0.55
CA GLY A 48 -10.12 -3.74 -0.13
C GLY A 48 -9.61 -4.37 -1.43
N PHE A 49 -9.48 -5.70 -1.49
CA PHE A 49 -9.07 -6.41 -2.70
C PHE A 49 -10.24 -7.00 -3.49
N ARG A 50 -11.49 -6.80 -3.06
CA ARG A 50 -12.69 -7.40 -3.66
C ARG A 50 -12.56 -8.92 -3.87
N ILE A 51 -12.02 -9.61 -2.87
CA ILE A 51 -11.87 -11.07 -2.86
C ILE A 51 -12.82 -11.71 -1.85
N SER A 52 -13.10 -13.01 -2.00
CA SER A 52 -13.89 -13.74 -1.02
C SER A 52 -13.19 -13.81 0.35
N ARG A 53 -13.98 -13.91 1.43
CA ARG A 53 -13.49 -14.06 2.81
C ARG A 53 -12.55 -15.26 2.98
N GLY A 54 -12.86 -16.39 2.33
CA GLY A 54 -11.99 -17.57 2.34
C GLY A 54 -10.61 -17.28 1.74
N LYS A 55 -10.57 -16.57 0.60
CA LYS A 55 -9.30 -16.19 -0.05
C LYS A 55 -8.51 -15.21 0.81
N ALA A 56 -9.19 -14.27 1.47
CA ALA A 56 -8.56 -13.36 2.42
C ALA A 56 -7.93 -14.12 3.61
N SER A 57 -8.65 -15.07 4.20
CA SER A 57 -8.12 -15.92 5.28
C SER A 57 -6.88 -16.69 4.83
N SER A 58 -6.93 -17.34 3.67
CA SER A 58 -5.78 -18.09 3.15
C SER A 58 -4.55 -17.22 2.92
N LEU A 59 -4.73 -15.96 2.49
CA LEU A 59 -3.60 -15.02 2.34
C LEU A 59 -2.98 -14.65 3.69
N ILE A 60 -3.81 -14.43 4.70
CA ILE A 60 -3.38 -14.10 6.06
C ILE A 60 -2.63 -15.31 6.66
N GLU A 61 -3.22 -16.50 6.60
CA GLU A 61 -2.62 -17.74 7.11
C GLU A 61 -1.30 -18.09 6.39
N ALA A 62 -1.21 -17.80 5.10
CA ALA A 62 0.01 -17.97 4.32
C ALA A 62 1.09 -16.90 4.59
N GLY A 63 0.87 -15.96 5.51
CA GLY A 63 1.83 -14.86 5.79
C GLY A 63 1.98 -13.89 4.62
N ARG A 64 0.97 -13.80 3.74
CA ARG A 64 0.97 -12.92 2.58
C ARG A 64 0.28 -11.59 2.82
N ALA A 65 -0.19 -11.34 4.04
CA ALA A 65 -0.80 -10.08 4.45
C ALA A 65 0.05 -9.39 5.52
N GLU A 66 0.30 -8.11 5.32
CA GLU A 66 1.12 -7.26 6.16
C GLU A 66 0.29 -6.04 6.57
N VAL A 67 0.30 -5.69 7.86
CA VAL A 67 -0.37 -4.51 8.41
C VAL A 67 0.71 -3.62 9.01
N ASN A 68 0.82 -2.37 8.57
CA ASN A 68 1.86 -1.43 8.97
C ASN A 68 3.27 -2.06 8.93
N TRP A 69 3.59 -2.74 7.82
CA TRP A 69 4.88 -3.40 7.61
C TRP A 69 5.16 -4.60 8.54
N GLN A 70 4.14 -5.09 9.25
CA GLN A 70 4.22 -6.28 10.08
C GLN A 70 3.40 -7.42 9.48
N GLU A 71 4.05 -8.55 9.21
CA GLU A 71 3.36 -9.77 8.79
C GLU A 71 2.33 -10.20 9.86
N CYS A 72 1.08 -10.36 9.43
CA CYS A 72 -0.01 -10.76 10.31
C CYS A 72 -0.56 -12.10 9.83
N ARG A 73 -0.37 -13.15 10.64
CA ARG A 73 -0.96 -14.48 10.39
C ARG A 73 -2.29 -14.72 11.08
N LYS A 74 -2.77 -13.74 11.87
CA LYS A 74 -4.04 -13.78 12.57
C LYS A 74 -5.00 -12.80 11.94
N GLY A 75 -6.08 -13.31 11.32
CA GLY A 75 -7.09 -12.47 10.65
C GLY A 75 -8.00 -11.70 11.61
N ASP A 76 -7.99 -12.08 12.89
CA ASP A 76 -8.76 -11.43 13.95
C ASP A 76 -8.14 -10.10 14.42
N ARG A 77 -6.95 -9.72 13.91
CA ARG A 77 -6.35 -8.42 14.23
C ARG A 77 -7.32 -7.31 13.84
N GLN A 78 -7.65 -6.47 14.81
CA GLN A 78 -8.49 -5.30 14.61
C GLN A 78 -7.68 -4.18 13.98
N LEU A 79 -8.22 -3.61 12.91
CA LEU A 79 -7.64 -2.49 12.17
C LEU A 79 -8.26 -1.18 12.64
N SER A 80 -7.45 -0.13 12.54
CA SER A 80 -7.79 1.25 12.84
C SER A 80 -7.66 2.12 11.60
N GLN A 81 -8.36 3.24 11.61
CA GLN A 81 -8.19 4.26 10.58
C GLN A 81 -6.71 4.66 10.45
N GLY A 82 -6.23 4.78 9.21
CA GLY A 82 -4.84 5.07 8.88
C GLY A 82 -3.96 3.83 8.72
N ASP A 83 -4.44 2.63 9.06
CA ASP A 83 -3.65 1.41 8.89
C ASP A 83 -3.37 1.12 7.41
N CYS A 84 -2.11 0.81 7.13
CA CYS A 84 -1.65 0.41 5.81
C CYS A 84 -1.63 -1.13 5.70
N ILE A 85 -2.35 -1.68 4.73
CA ILE A 85 -2.44 -3.12 4.50
C ILE A 85 -1.85 -3.45 3.13
N THR A 86 -0.90 -4.38 3.13
CA THR A 86 -0.28 -4.91 1.92
C THR A 86 -0.60 -6.40 1.82
N ALA A 87 -1.03 -6.86 0.65
CA ALA A 87 -1.09 -8.28 0.36
C ALA A 87 -0.24 -8.65 -0.86
N ARG A 88 0.62 -9.65 -0.67
CA ARG A 88 1.52 -10.12 -1.73
C ARG A 88 0.70 -10.64 -2.92
N GLY A 89 0.96 -10.07 -4.09
CA GLY A 89 0.27 -10.40 -5.35
C GLY A 89 -1.04 -9.63 -5.58
N PHE A 90 -1.50 -8.81 -4.63
CA PHE A 90 -2.72 -7.99 -4.77
C PHE A 90 -2.44 -6.49 -4.69
N GLY A 91 -1.35 -6.11 -4.02
CA GLY A 91 -0.90 -4.73 -3.90
C GLY A 91 -1.03 -4.19 -2.48
N LYS A 92 -1.19 -2.88 -2.38
CA LYS A 92 -1.27 -2.14 -1.12
C LYS A 92 -2.49 -1.23 -1.12
N PHE A 93 -3.13 -1.10 0.04
CA PHE A 93 -4.17 -0.12 0.28
C PHE A 93 -4.05 0.42 1.71
N THR A 94 -4.67 1.57 1.94
CA THR A 94 -4.78 2.18 3.27
C THR A 94 -6.24 2.25 3.67
N LEU A 95 -6.54 1.97 4.93
CA LEU A 95 -7.86 2.20 5.51
C LEU A 95 -7.99 3.71 5.83
N ASP A 96 -8.55 4.47 4.90
CA ASP A 96 -8.55 5.94 4.96
C ASP A 96 -9.55 6.47 5.99
N GLU A 97 -10.73 5.87 6.05
CA GLU A 97 -11.77 6.25 7.00
C GLU A 97 -12.49 5.02 7.58
N VAL A 98 -12.77 5.11 8.87
CA VAL A 98 -13.66 4.18 9.59
C VAL A 98 -14.84 5.00 10.10
N GLY A 99 -15.96 4.88 9.40
CA GLY A 99 -17.20 5.56 9.73
C GLY A 99 -17.99 4.86 10.83
N GLY A 100 -19.18 5.41 11.12
CA GLY A 100 -20.09 4.88 12.13
C GLY A 100 -20.72 3.54 11.76
N LEU A 101 -21.49 2.98 12.71
CA LEU A 101 -22.27 1.77 12.51
C LEU A 101 -23.56 2.07 11.72
N SER A 102 -23.87 1.23 10.74
CA SER A 102 -25.15 1.18 10.05
C SER A 102 -26.25 0.61 10.96
N LYS A 103 -27.52 0.81 10.59
CA LYS A 103 -28.70 0.27 11.30
C LYS A 103 -28.65 -1.26 11.54
N LYS A 104 -27.85 -1.99 10.75
CA LYS A 104 -27.63 -3.44 10.88
C LYS A 104 -26.30 -3.81 11.57
N GLY A 105 -25.66 -2.86 12.27
CA GLY A 105 -24.41 -3.09 13.01
C GLY A 105 -23.16 -3.27 12.16
N ARG A 106 -23.18 -2.86 10.88
CA ARG A 106 -22.00 -2.91 9.99
C ARG A 106 -21.24 -1.58 10.02
N VAL A 107 -19.92 -1.62 9.96
CA VAL A 107 -19.04 -0.44 9.96
C VAL A 107 -18.80 0.04 8.53
N ASN A 108 -19.06 1.32 8.28
CA ASN A 108 -18.73 1.94 6.99
C ASN A 108 -17.24 2.20 6.92
N ILE A 109 -16.59 1.84 5.81
CA ILE A 109 -15.15 2.07 5.64
C ILE A 109 -14.85 2.67 4.27
N VAL A 110 -13.81 3.50 4.25
CA VAL A 110 -13.23 4.05 3.03
C VAL A 110 -11.82 3.50 2.89
N ILE A 111 -11.54 2.87 1.76
CA ILE A 111 -10.25 2.26 1.46
C ILE A 111 -9.64 3.01 0.29
N ARG A 112 -8.39 3.45 0.44
CA ARG A 112 -7.60 4.00 -0.67
C ARG A 112 -6.66 2.93 -1.19
N ARG A 113 -6.96 2.38 -2.36
CA ARG A 113 -6.11 1.39 -3.04
C ARG A 113 -5.13 2.09 -3.96
N TYR A 114 -3.86 1.73 -3.89
CA TYR A 114 -2.83 2.25 -4.80
C TYR A 114 -2.70 1.29 -5.99
N VAL A 115 -2.80 1.81 -7.22
CA VAL A 115 -2.68 1.06 -8.49
C VAL A 115 -1.54 1.55 -9.34
#